data_AF-A0A8J1VSG6-F1
#
_entry.id   AF-A0A8J1VSG6-F1
#
_cell.length_a   1.000
_cell.length_b   1.000
_cell.length_c   1.000
_cell.angle_alpha   90.00
_cell.angle_beta   90.00
_cell.angle_gamma   90.00
#
_symmetry.space_group_name_H-M   'P 1'
#
loop_
_entity.id
_entity.type
_entity.pdbx_description
1 polymer ?
#
loop_
_entity_poly.entity_id
_entity_poly.type
_entity_poly.pdbx_seq_one_letter_code
_entity_poly.pdbx_strand_id
1 'polypeptide(L)'
;GKSVIFSSGPGGSTEGIRGPLDVVNLATILGMPANLAKDAVSLSPKRVLLKAQARRTFKAILSMPKMVPAPSSLGVVSVDDGGELVPGVGTKRSTDAARDDGAKRPRVERAEVD
;
A
#
# COMPACT_ATOMS: atom_id res chain seq x y z
N GLY A 1 -19.71 10.19 -11.62
CA GLY A 1 -18.73 10.30 -12.71
C GLY A 1 -18.24 8.92 -13.10
N LYS A 2 -18.30 8.57 -14.39
CA LYS A 2 -17.90 7.26 -14.90
C LYS A 2 -16.35 7.17 -14.86
N SER A 3 -15.79 6.16 -14.20
CA SER A 3 -14.34 5.91 -14.20
C SER A 3 -13.99 4.97 -15.35
N VAL A 4 -13.08 5.37 -16.23
CA VAL A 4 -12.58 4.56 -17.36
C VAL A 4 -11.22 3.96 -16.99
N ILE A 5 -10.96 2.74 -17.45
CA ILE A 5 -9.68 2.05 -17.27
C ILE A 5 -9.21 1.55 -18.62
N PHE A 6 -7.93 1.77 -18.92
CA PHE A 6 -7.25 1.18 -20.09
C PHE A 6 -6.53 -0.10 -19.67
N SER A 7 -6.62 -1.12 -20.51
CA SER A 7 -5.93 -2.40 -20.36
C SER A 7 -5.48 -2.87 -21.74
N SER A 8 -4.35 -3.57 -21.81
CA SER A 8 -3.78 -4.11 -23.05
C SER A 8 -4.46 -5.40 -23.54
N GLY A 9 -5.48 -5.89 -22.84
CA GLY A 9 -6.22 -7.11 -23.20
C GLY A 9 -5.46 -8.42 -22.90
N PRO A 10 -6.11 -9.58 -23.12
CA PRO A 10 -5.49 -10.89 -22.90
C PRO A 10 -4.50 -11.21 -24.03
N GLY A 11 -3.31 -11.72 -23.67
CA GLY A 11 -2.28 -12.12 -24.64
C GLY A 11 -1.18 -11.08 -24.85
N GLY A 12 -0.78 -10.36 -23.81
CA GLY A 12 0.36 -9.44 -23.84
C GLY A 12 1.66 -10.18 -24.17
N SER A 13 1.93 -10.36 -25.46
CA SER A 13 3.30 -10.57 -25.94
C SER A 13 4.13 -9.38 -25.47
N THR A 14 5.44 -9.58 -25.32
CA THR A 14 6.38 -8.49 -24.99
C THR A 14 6.24 -7.28 -25.93
N GLU A 15 5.78 -7.52 -27.16
CA GLU A 15 5.53 -6.51 -28.18
C GLU A 15 4.19 -5.77 -28.04
N GLY A 16 3.22 -6.32 -27.32
CA GLY A 16 1.89 -5.72 -27.12
C GLY A 16 1.81 -4.79 -25.91
N ILE A 17 2.80 -4.84 -25.01
CA ILE A 17 2.86 -3.97 -23.83
C ILE A 17 3.48 -2.62 -24.23
N ARG A 18 2.93 -1.53 -23.70
CA ARG A 18 3.43 -0.17 -23.90
C ARG A 18 3.70 0.49 -22.56
N GLY A 19 4.55 1.52 -22.57
CA GLY A 19 4.81 2.30 -21.37
C GLY A 19 3.52 2.99 -20.88
N PRO A 20 3.40 3.27 -19.57
CA PRO A 20 2.19 3.91 -19.03
C PRO A 20 1.96 5.31 -19.63
N LEU A 21 3.02 6.03 -20.00
CA LEU A 21 2.91 7.32 -20.67
C LEU A 21 2.40 7.20 -22.11
N ASP A 22 2.75 6.13 -22.81
CA ASP A 22 2.24 5.87 -24.16
C ASP A 22 0.74 5.61 -24.14
N VAL A 23 0.25 4.91 -23.10
CA VAL A 23 -1.19 4.69 -22.91
C VAL A 23 -1.91 5.99 -22.59
N VAL A 24 -1.29 6.89 -21.83
CA VAL A 24 -1.84 8.23 -21.57
C VAL A 24 -1.88 9.04 -22.88
N ASN A 25 -0.84 8.99 -23.68
CA ASN A 25 -0.78 9.67 -24.98
C ASN A 25 -1.80 9.09 -25.98
N LEU A 26 -1.98 7.77 -25.99
CA LEU A 26 -3.04 7.13 -26.78
C LEU A 26 -4.40 7.69 -26.37
N ALA A 27 -4.65 7.79 -25.07
CA ALA A 27 -5.91 8.28 -24.55
C ALA A 27 -6.16 9.78 -24.87
N THR A 28 -5.10 10.60 -24.92
CA THR A 28 -5.23 12.00 -25.37
C THR A 28 -5.47 12.09 -26.89
N ILE A 29 -4.85 11.23 -27.70
CA ILE A 29 -5.14 11.11 -29.14
C ILE A 29 -6.59 10.70 -29.37
N LEU A 30 -7.15 9.83 -28.52
CA LEU A 30 -8.56 9.44 -28.52
C LEU A 30 -9.52 10.56 -28.03
N GLY A 31 -9.02 11.75 -27.71
CA GLY A 31 -9.81 12.92 -27.34
C GLY A 31 -10.10 13.05 -25.84
N MET A 32 -9.47 12.24 -24.98
CA MET A 32 -9.62 12.41 -23.53
C MET A 32 -8.71 13.55 -23.01
N PRO A 33 -9.21 14.44 -22.12
CA PRO A 33 -8.37 15.42 -21.45
C PRO A 33 -7.22 14.76 -20.69
N ALA A 34 -6.01 15.33 -20.77
CA ALA A 34 -4.79 14.74 -20.18
C ALA A 34 -4.91 14.40 -18.68
N ASN A 35 -5.65 15.22 -17.92
CA ASN A 35 -5.91 14.96 -16.50
C ASN A 35 -6.67 13.63 -16.29
N LEU A 36 -7.73 13.40 -17.09
CA LEU A 36 -8.51 12.17 -17.03
C LEU A 36 -7.74 10.99 -17.62
N ALA A 37 -6.90 11.22 -18.62
CA ALA A 37 -6.02 10.20 -19.20
C ALA A 37 -5.04 9.61 -18.18
N LYS A 38 -4.37 10.47 -17.43
CA LYS A 38 -3.50 10.03 -16.33
C LYS A 38 -4.28 9.28 -15.25
N ASP A 39 -5.47 9.75 -14.91
CA ASP A 39 -6.30 9.13 -13.87
C ASP A 39 -6.87 7.77 -14.30
N ALA A 40 -7.10 7.56 -15.59
CA ALA A 40 -7.57 6.28 -16.14
C ALA A 40 -6.51 5.17 -16.05
N VAL A 41 -5.23 5.53 -16.06
CA VAL A 41 -4.10 4.59 -15.96
C VAL A 41 -3.63 4.41 -14.49
N SER A 42 -3.74 5.43 -13.65
CA SER A 42 -3.18 5.44 -12.29
C SER A 42 -4.22 5.27 -11.16
N LEU A 43 -5.04 6.30 -10.94
CA LEU A 43 -5.91 6.39 -9.77
C LEU A 43 -7.14 5.48 -9.89
N SER A 44 -7.73 5.40 -11.08
CA SER A 44 -8.95 4.61 -11.31
C SER A 44 -8.71 3.11 -11.11
N PRO A 45 -7.67 2.48 -11.69
CA PRO A 45 -7.37 1.07 -11.44
C PRO A 45 -7.04 0.79 -9.96
N LYS A 46 -6.28 1.68 -9.29
CA LYS A 46 -5.97 1.54 -7.86
C LYS A 46 -7.22 1.50 -7.00
N ARG A 47 -8.20 2.38 -7.27
CA ARG A 47 -9.48 2.41 -6.53
C ARG A 47 -10.31 1.15 -6.77
N VAL A 48 -10.30 0.63 -7.99
CA VAL A 48 -10.97 -0.64 -8.32
C VAL A 48 -10.31 -1.81 -7.57
N LEU A 49 -8.98 -1.88 -7.53
CA LEU A 49 -8.26 -2.90 -6.78
C LEU A 49 -8.58 -2.87 -5.28
N LEU A 50 -8.58 -1.69 -4.64
CA LEU A 50 -8.92 -1.57 -3.22
C LEU A 50 -10.35 -2.00 -2.92
N LYS A 51 -11.32 -1.63 -3.78
CA LYS A 51 -12.71 -2.06 -3.64
C LYS A 51 -12.86 -3.56 -3.88
N ALA A 52 -12.14 -4.12 -4.84
CA ALA A 52 -12.14 -5.55 -5.12
C ALA A 52 -11.55 -6.34 -3.94
N GLN A 53 -10.47 -5.85 -3.32
CA GLN A 53 -9.91 -6.42 -2.10
C GLN A 53 -10.92 -6.38 -0.95
N ALA A 54 -11.58 -5.24 -0.72
CA ALA A 54 -12.61 -5.10 0.31
C ALA A 54 -13.86 -5.98 0.08
N ARG A 55 -14.06 -6.55 -1.11
CA ARG A 55 -15.11 -7.56 -1.38
C ARG A 55 -14.69 -8.99 -1.05
N ARG A 56 -13.38 -9.25 -0.94
CA ARG A 56 -12.83 -10.59 -0.60
C ARG A 56 -12.78 -10.81 0.91
N THR A 57 -12.81 -9.73 1.68
CA THR A 57 -12.69 -9.69 3.13
C THR A 57 -14.00 -9.24 3.77
N PHE A 58 -14.00 -9.09 5.10
CA PHE A 58 -15.11 -8.52 5.84
C PHE A 58 -15.33 -7.04 5.50
N LYS A 59 -16.55 -6.54 5.75
CA LYS A 59 -16.96 -5.16 5.46
C LYS A 59 -15.94 -4.17 6.02
N ALA A 60 -15.35 -3.37 5.13
CA ALA A 60 -14.35 -2.34 5.43
C ALA A 60 -13.02 -2.82 6.03
N ILE A 61 -12.69 -4.12 5.93
CA ILE A 61 -11.39 -4.65 6.37
C ILE A 61 -10.57 -5.00 5.13
N LEU A 62 -9.30 -4.57 5.03
CA LEU A 62 -8.44 -4.86 3.87
C LEU A 62 -7.56 -6.12 4.04
N SER A 63 -7.51 -6.68 5.24
CA SER A 63 -6.72 -7.86 5.59
C SER A 63 -7.60 -8.96 6.21
N MET A 64 -7.08 -10.19 6.22
CA MET A 64 -7.72 -11.26 6.99
C MET A 64 -7.51 -11.02 8.49
N PRO A 65 -8.56 -11.12 9.32
CA PRO A 65 -8.42 -11.02 10.76
C PRO A 65 -7.54 -12.18 11.25
N LYS A 66 -6.60 -11.87 12.13
CA LYS A 66 -5.78 -12.87 12.81
C LYS A 66 -6.39 -13.13 14.18
N MET A 67 -6.57 -14.40 14.52
CA MET A 67 -6.94 -14.79 15.87
C MET A 67 -5.72 -14.57 16.77
N VAL A 68 -5.82 -13.63 17.69
CA VAL A 68 -4.79 -13.39 18.70
C VAL A 68 -5.32 -13.98 20.00
N PRO A 69 -4.67 -15.01 20.58
CA PRO A 69 -5.04 -15.50 21.90
C PRO A 69 -4.86 -14.35 22.91
N ALA A 70 -5.68 -14.34 23.96
CA ALA A 70 -5.54 -13.36 25.03
C ALA A 70 -4.08 -13.34 25.50
N PRO A 71 -3.48 -12.16 25.78
CA PRO A 71 -2.17 -12.12 26.39
C PRO A 71 -2.28 -12.91 27.69
N SER A 72 -1.65 -14.09 27.73
CA SER A 72 -1.55 -14.85 28.96
C SER A 72 -0.84 -13.93 29.95
N SER A 73 -1.58 -13.47 30.96
CA SER A 73 -0.98 -12.96 32.18
C SER A 73 -0.23 -14.13 32.81
N LEU A 74 1.01 -14.35 32.38
CA LEU A 74 1.86 -15.38 32.97
C LEU A 74 2.26 -14.91 34.37
N GLY A 75 1.74 -15.62 35.37
CA GLY A 75 2.04 -15.38 36.76
C GLY A 75 1.34 -16.33 37.72
N VAL A 76 1.29 -17.64 37.42
CA VAL A 76 1.26 -18.69 38.46
C VAL A 76 1.91 -19.96 37.91
N VAL A 77 3.00 -20.33 38.58
CA VAL A 77 3.74 -21.59 38.46
C VAL A 77 3.18 -22.59 39.48
N SER A 78 3.54 -23.87 39.31
CA SER A 78 3.28 -25.10 40.12
C SER A 78 2.31 -26.06 39.40
N VAL A 79 2.62 -27.35 39.18
CA VAL A 79 3.37 -28.33 40.00
C VAL A 79 4.18 -29.29 39.11
N ASP A 80 5.31 -29.76 39.64
CA ASP A 80 6.29 -30.74 39.14
C ASP A 80 5.72 -32.09 38.62
N ASP A 81 6.31 -32.61 37.53
CA ASP A 81 7.05 -33.90 37.54
C ASP A 81 7.99 -33.99 36.30
N GLY A 82 9.31 -33.92 36.56
CA GLY A 82 10.41 -34.42 35.73
C GLY A 82 10.43 -34.18 34.21
N GLY A 83 11.02 -33.08 33.74
CA GLY A 83 11.42 -32.94 32.34
C GLY A 83 12.12 -31.63 32.02
N GLU A 84 13.45 -31.64 32.13
CA GLU A 84 14.37 -30.52 31.90
C GLU A 84 14.17 -29.81 30.54
N LEU A 85 14.02 -28.48 30.53
CA LEU A 85 14.26 -27.65 29.34
C LEU A 85 14.95 -26.31 29.68
N VAL A 86 16.11 -26.17 29.04
CA VAL A 86 17.14 -25.12 29.05
C VAL A 86 16.61 -23.71 28.68
N PRO A 87 17.14 -22.60 29.28
CA PRO A 87 16.69 -21.25 28.93
C PRO A 87 17.37 -20.73 27.65
N GLY A 88 16.59 -20.58 26.57
CA GLY A 88 17.02 -19.95 25.32
C GLY A 88 16.54 -18.50 25.19
N VAL A 89 17.33 -17.57 25.72
CA VAL A 89 17.57 -16.18 25.28
C VAL A 89 16.43 -15.45 24.55
N GLY A 90 15.83 -14.47 25.24
CA GLY A 90 14.92 -13.50 24.66
C GLY A 90 15.63 -12.50 23.74
N THR A 91 15.34 -12.57 22.44
CA THR A 91 15.67 -11.49 21.49
C THR A 91 14.69 -10.35 21.70
N LYS A 92 15.14 -9.32 22.41
CA LYS A 92 14.50 -8.02 22.56
C LYS A 92 14.20 -7.44 21.16
N ARG A 93 12.92 -7.24 20.81
CA ARG A 93 12.57 -6.37 19.68
C ARG A 93 12.73 -4.92 20.14
N SER A 94 13.78 -4.26 19.66
CA SER A 94 13.95 -2.82 19.73
C SER A 94 12.85 -2.14 18.92
N THR A 95 12.14 -1.23 19.57
CA THR A 95 11.26 -0.25 18.94
C THR A 95 12.12 0.90 18.44
N ASP A 96 12.45 0.93 17.15
CA ASP A 96 12.89 2.16 16.49
C ASP A 96 11.65 2.91 15.99
N ALA A 97 11.12 3.73 16.89
CA ALA A 97 10.13 4.75 16.58
C ALA A 97 10.66 6.09 17.11
N ALA A 98 11.53 6.76 16.34
CA ALA A 98 11.70 8.22 16.37
C ALA A 98 12.72 8.67 15.31
N ARG A 99 12.40 9.82 14.71
CA ARG A 99 13.21 10.68 13.83
C ARG A 99 13.10 10.36 12.32
N ASP A 100 12.20 11.06 11.65
CA ASP A 100 12.68 12.12 10.77
C ASP A 100 11.58 13.18 10.57
N ASP A 101 11.97 14.42 10.84
CA ASP A 101 11.13 15.58 10.97
C ASP A 101 10.81 16.15 9.59
N GLY A 102 9.53 16.41 9.36
CA GLY A 102 9.06 17.14 8.20
C GLY A 102 9.65 18.55 8.17
N ALA A 103 10.78 18.71 7.48
CA ALA A 103 11.38 19.99 7.18
C ALA A 103 10.40 20.83 6.33
N LYS A 104 9.76 21.81 6.98
CA LYS A 104 9.09 22.93 6.31
C LYS A 104 10.09 23.63 5.40
N ARG A 105 9.89 23.53 4.08
CA ARG A 105 10.64 24.32 3.10
C ARG A 105 10.34 25.81 3.32
N PRO A 106 11.33 26.69 3.50
CA PRO A 106 11.09 28.13 3.52
C PRO A 106 10.70 28.62 2.12
N ARG A 107 9.65 29.45 2.09
CA ARG A 107 9.14 30.16 0.92
C ARG A 107 10.19 31.18 0.48
N VAL A 108 10.83 30.97 -0.67
CA VAL A 108 11.73 31.96 -1.27
C VAL A 108 10.88 33.12 -1.77
N GLU A 109 11.06 34.27 -1.14
CA GLU A 109 10.48 35.54 -1.54
C GLU A 109 11.21 36.06 -2.79
N ARG A 110 10.45 36.56 -3.76
CA ARG A 110 10.96 37.11 -5.02
C ARG A 110 11.76 38.37 -4.74
N ALA A 111 13.00 38.45 -5.20
CA ALA A 111 13.69 39.72 -5.39
C ALA A 111 13.38 40.21 -6.81
N GLU A 112 12.66 41.31 -6.90
CA GLU A 112 12.64 42.18 -8.08
C GLU A 112 14.06 42.75 -8.26
N VAL A 113 14.54 42.79 -9.50
CA VAL A 113 15.75 43.52 -9.90
C VAL A 113 15.31 44.48 -10.99
N ASP A 114 15.55 45.76 -10.72
CA ASP A 114 15.34 46.93 -11.59
C ASP A 114 16.05 46.82 -12.95
#